data_AF-A0A2E5AJL8-F1
#
_entry.id   AF-A0A2E5AJL8-F1
#
_cell.length_a   1.000
_cell.length_b   1.000
_cell.length_c   1.000
_cell.angle_alpha   90.00
_cell.angle_beta   90.00
_cell.angle_gamma   90.00
#
_symmetry.space_group_name_H-M   'P 1'
#
loop_
_entity.id
_entity.type
_entity.pdbx_description
1 polymer ?
#
loop_
_entity_poly.entity_id
_entity_poly.type
_entity_poly.pdbx_seq_one_letter_code
_entity_poly.pdbx_strand_id
1 'polypeptide(L)' 'MAKRLILTSLLFVFVNVKCFAQCAMCKSVVESNLESGDTIGSGLNDGILFLMAMPYLAVFLFCLLFYFQNKKQKA' A
#
# COMPACT_ATOMS: atom_id res chain seq x y z
N MET A 1 29.16 -22.92 4.33
CA MET A 1 28.68 -21.73 3.61
C MET A 1 27.25 -21.34 4.04
N ALA A 2 26.28 -22.25 4.01
CA ALA A 2 24.88 -22.01 4.42
C ALA A 2 24.69 -21.40 5.83
N LYS A 3 25.48 -21.83 6.83
CA LYS A 3 25.37 -21.30 8.21
C LYS A 3 25.72 -19.80 8.31
N ARG A 4 26.65 -19.32 7.47
CA ARG A 4 26.98 -17.89 7.37
C ARG A 4 25.87 -17.13 6.65
N LEU A 5 25.30 -17.73 5.60
CA LEU A 5 24.19 -17.15 4.84
C LEU A 5 22.90 -16.98 5.68
N ILE A 6 22.58 -18.00 6.48
CA ILE A 6 21.44 -17.98 7.42
C ILE A 6 21.65 -16.90 8.47
N LEU A 7 22.86 -16.79 9.03
CA LEU A 7 23.19 -15.77 10.01
C LEU A 7 23.09 -14.35 9.43
N THR A 8 23.60 -14.12 8.22
CA THR A 8 23.48 -12.82 7.54
C THR A 8 22.04 -12.47 7.20
N SER A 9 21.22 -13.47 6.82
CA SER A 9 19.80 -13.27 6.52
C SER A 9 19.00 -12.93 7.79
N LEU A 10 19.26 -13.62 8.90
CA LEU A 10 18.66 -13.32 10.20
C LEU A 10 19.03 -11.91 10.67
N LEU A 11 20.28 -11.48 10.47
CA LEU A 11 20.73 -10.14 10.83
C LEU A 11 19.99 -9.05 10.05
N PHE A 12 19.69 -9.29 8.77
CA PHE A 12 19.02 -8.33 7.88
C PHE A 12 17.57 -8.05 8.29
N VAL A 13 16.88 -9.03 8.89
CA VAL A 13 15.49 -8.86 9.39
C VAL A 13 15.40 -7.84 10.52
N PHE A 14 16.45 -7.66 11.31
CA PHE A 14 16.48 -6.69 12.40
C PHE A 14 16.91 -5.27 11.96
N VAL A 15 17.33 -5.11 10.70
CA VAL A 15 17.68 -3.80 10.14
C VAL A 15 16.40 -3.02 9.86
N ASN A 16 15.91 -2.33 10.88
CA ASN A 16 14.85 -1.34 10.74
C ASN A 16 15.46 -0.03 10.27
N VAL A 17 15.62 0.12 8.95
CA VAL A 17 15.87 1.45 8.38
C VAL A 17 14.62 2.27 8.62
N LYS A 18 14.73 3.33 9.42
CA LYS A 18 13.71 4.38 9.49
C LYS A 18 13.68 5.10 8.15
N CYS A 19 13.02 4.49 7.16
CA CYS A 19 12.63 5.18 5.96
C CYS A 19 11.52 6.13 6.40
N PHE A 20 11.81 7.43 6.43
CA PHE A 20 10.75 8.43 6.53
C PHE A 20 9.88 8.23 5.29
N ALA A 21 8.74 7.57 5.45
CA ALA A 21 7.73 7.53 4.40
C ALA A 21 7.29 8.98 4.19
N GLN A 22 7.91 9.65 3.22
CA GLN A 22 7.66 11.04 2.91
C GLN A 22 6.23 11.25 2.38
N CYS A 23 5.44 10.19 2.17
CA CYS A 23 4.07 10.29 1.70
C CYS A 23 3.22 11.24 2.56
N ALA A 24 3.35 11.22 3.90
CA ALA A 24 2.59 12.12 4.79
C ALA A 24 3.14 13.56 4.82
N MET A 25 4.46 13.73 4.69
CA MET A 25 5.13 15.04 4.71
C MET A 25 4.97 15.77 3.36
N CYS A 26 5.11 15.05 2.25
CA CYS A 26 4.83 15.56 0.91
C CYS A 26 3.35 15.94 0.79
N LYS A 27 2.43 15.14 1.35
CA LYS A 27 1.00 15.46 1.38
C LYS A 27 0.72 16.77 2.11
N SER A 28 1.25 16.96 3.32
CA SER A 28 0.98 18.17 4.10
C SER A 28 1.55 19.43 3.45
N VAL A 29 2.75 19.34 2.85
CA VAL A 29 3.35 20.46 2.12
C VAL A 29 2.51 20.79 0.88
N VAL A 30 2.10 19.79 0.11
CA VAL A 30 1.28 19.99 -1.09
C VAL A 30 -0.09 20.59 -0.74
N GLU A 31 -0.74 20.14 0.33
CA GLU A 31 -2.01 20.72 0.80
C GLU A 31 -1.84 22.19 1.22
N SER A 32 -0.76 22.55 1.93
CA SER A 32 -0.49 23.95 2.29
C SER A 32 -0.18 24.86 1.09
N ASN A 33 0.42 24.31 0.03
CA ASN A 33 0.63 25.06 -1.21
C ASN A 33 -0.70 25.29 -1.95
N LEU A 34 -1.61 24.31 -1.92
CA LEU A 34 -2.95 24.45 -2.49
C LEU A 34 -3.78 25.54 -1.79
N GLU A 35 -3.72 25.62 -0.46
CA GLU A 35 -4.37 26.69 0.32
C GLU A 35 -3.81 28.08 -0.01
N SER A 36 -2.54 28.14 -0.45
CA SER A 36 -1.86 29.38 -0.85
C SER A 36 -2.18 29.82 -2.28
N GLY A 37 -3.05 29.08 -3.01
CA GLY A 37 -3.48 29.37 -4.37
C GLY A 37 -2.67 28.67 -5.47
N ASP A 38 -1.76 27.77 -5.11
CA ASP A 38 -1.05 26.93 -6.07
C ASP A 38 -1.91 25.72 -6.51
N THR A 39 -1.64 25.15 -7.67
CA THR A 39 -2.43 24.04 -8.26
C THR A 39 -1.67 22.72 -8.28
N ILE A 40 -0.38 22.76 -7.97
CA ILE A 40 0.52 21.59 -7.92
C ILE A 40 0.15 20.75 -6.69
N GLY A 41 -0.86 19.89 -6.83
CA GLY A 41 -1.41 19.08 -5.74
C GLY A 41 -2.90 18.82 -5.79
N SER A 42 -3.63 19.48 -6.70
CA SER A 42 -5.06 19.26 -6.87
C SER A 42 -5.33 17.81 -7.28
N GLY A 43 -6.24 17.14 -6.56
CA GLY A 43 -6.59 15.73 -6.79
C GLY A 43 -5.72 14.70 -6.05
N LEU A 44 -4.78 15.11 -5.18
CA LEU A 44 -3.97 14.17 -4.40
C LEU A 44 -4.83 13.27 -3.48
N ASN A 45 -5.88 13.82 -2.86
CA ASN A 45 -6.79 13.06 -2.00
C ASN A 45 -7.56 11.99 -2.80
N ASP A 46 -7.95 12.30 -4.04
CA ASP A 46 -8.60 11.32 -4.91
C ASP A 46 -7.65 10.16 -5.25
N GLY A 47 -6.36 10.45 -5.46
CA GLY A 47 -5.33 9.43 -5.64
C GLY A 47 -5.14 8.56 -4.40
N ILE A 48 -5.18 9.14 -3.19
CA ILE A 48 -5.10 8.39 -1.93
C ILE A 48 -6.33 7.49 -1.78
N LEU A 49 -7.54 8.03 -2.00
CA LEU A 49 -8.77 7.25 -1.96
C LEU A 49 -8.75 6.10 -2.96
N PHE A 50 -8.25 6.33 -4.18
CA PHE A 50 -8.07 5.27 -5.17
C PHE A 50 -7.14 4.16 -4.69
N LEU A 51 -5.97 4.51 -4.14
CA LEU A 51 -5.01 3.53 -3.62
C LEU A 51 -5.55 2.78 -2.39
N MET A 52 -6.30 3.46 -1.51
CA MET A 52 -6.94 2.84 -0.35
C MET A 52 -8.11 1.94 -0.75
N ALA A 53 -8.83 2.23 -1.84
CA ALA A 53 -9.94 1.41 -2.31
C ALA A 53 -9.46 0.07 -2.91
N MET A 54 -8.29 0.04 -3.53
CA MET A 54 -7.73 -1.15 -4.18
C MET A 54 -7.71 -2.43 -3.32
N PRO A 55 -7.18 -2.44 -2.08
CA PRO A 55 -7.19 -3.64 -1.25
C PRO A 55 -8.60 -4.17 -0.96
N TYR A 56 -9.59 -3.30 -0.75
CA TYR A 56 -10.97 -3.73 -0.51
C TYR A 56 -11.60 -4.34 -1.76
N LEU A 57 -11.36 -3.74 -2.94
CA LEU A 57 -11.83 -4.28 -4.21
C LEU A 57 -11.21 -5.65 -4.52
N ALA A 58 -9.91 -5.82 -4.25
CA ALA A 58 -9.22 -7.08 -4.44
C ALA A 58 -9.81 -8.19 -3.57
N VAL A 59 -10.05 -7.92 -2.28
CA VAL A 59 -10.68 -8.88 -1.35
C VAL A 59 -12.10 -9.22 -1.78
N PHE A 60 -12.90 -8.21 -2.15
CA PHE A 60 -14.26 -8.41 -2.62
C PHE A 60 -14.31 -9.32 -3.87
N LEU A 61 -13.46 -9.04 -4.85
CA LEU A 61 -13.38 -9.83 -6.09
C LEU A 61 -12.95 -11.27 -5.79
N PHE A 62 -11.96 -11.45 -4.92
CA PHE A 62 -11.51 -12.78 -4.49
C PHE A 62 -12.65 -13.58 -3.84
N CYS A 63 -13.37 -12.98 -2.88
CA CYS A 63 -14.50 -13.62 -2.20
C CYS A 63 -15.63 -13.99 -3.17
N LEU A 64 -15.96 -13.11 -4.12
CA LEU A 64 -16.97 -13.39 -5.15
C LEU A 64 -16.56 -14.58 -6.04
N LEU A 65 -15.34 -14.56 -6.59
CA LEU A 65 -14.85 -15.64 -7.45
C LEU A 65 -14.79 -16.97 -6.69
N PHE A 66 -14.35 -16.94 -5.43
CA PHE A 66 -14.33 -18.13 -4.58
C PHE A 66 -15.74 -18.68 -4.34
N TYR A 67 -16.71 -17.82 -4.02
CA TYR A 67 -18.10 -18.24 -3.79
C TYR A 67 -18.70 -18.92 -5.03
N PHE A 68 -18.52 -18.33 -6.22
CA PHE A 68 -19.04 -18.91 -7.45
C PHE A 68 -18.36 -20.23 -7.84
N GLN A 69 -17.05 -20.36 -7.62
CA GLN A 69 -16.34 -21.61 -7.86
C GLN A 69 -16.86 -22.74 -6.96
N ASN A 70 -17.04 -22.48 -5.66
CA ASN A 70 -17.57 -23.47 -4.74
C ASN A 70 -19.02 -23.86 -5.04
N LYS A 71 -19.85 -22.92 -5.51
CA LYS A 71 -21.22 -23.24 -5.94
C LYS A 71 -21.23 -24.16 -7.17
N LYS A 72 -20.30 -23.98 -8.12
CA LYS A 72 -20.15 -24.88 -9.28
C LYS A 72 -19.62 -26.26 -8.92
N GLN A 73 -18.82 -26.39 -7.87
CA GLN A 73 -18.33 -27.70 -7.39
C GLN A 73 -19.37 -28.48 -6.58
N LYS A 74 -20.36 -27.79 -5.98
CA LYS A 74 -21.43 -28.40 -5.18
C LYS A 74 -22.70 -28.72 -5.98
N ALA A 75 -22.79 -28.28 -7.23
CA ALA A 75 -23.84 -28.63 -8.18
C ALA A 75 -23.36 -29.78 -9.07
#